data_AF-A0AAV6ZM96-F1
#
_entry.id   AF-A0AAV6ZM96-F1
#
_cell.length_a   1.000
_cell.length_b   1.000
_cell.length_c   1.000
_cell.angle_alpha   90.00
_cell.angle_beta   90.00
_cell.angle_gamma   90.00
#
_symmetry.space_group_name_H-M   'P 1'
#
loop_
_entity.id
_entity.type
_entity.pdbx_description
1 polymer ?
#
loop_
_entity_poly.entity_id
_entity_poly.type
_entity_poly.pdbx_seq_one_letter_code
_entity_poly.pdbx_strand_id
1 'polypeptide(L)'
;MSVDENGAVAFDNVDLCQTWEVLEQCKDAGLVKSIGVSNFNRELLERILNKPGLKYKPVCNQVEFHPYLTQNGLQKFCRSKDIVLVGYGVLGSPGAGNWKDQGVPSILQNPILISIGKKYQKSPVQVSIRYTMQRGVVPIVKSFSPERLRQNFQVFDFHLSPEDMKEIDGLNQNLRYWKYEV
;
A
#
# COMPACT_ATOMS: atom_id res chain seq x y z
N MET A 1 -13.40 -8.38 -15.49
CA MET A 1 -13.13 -9.70 -14.91
C MET A 1 -14.16 -10.64 -15.48
N SER A 2 -13.75 -11.87 -15.82
CA SER A 2 -14.72 -12.90 -16.17
C SER A 2 -15.61 -13.15 -14.96
N VAL A 3 -16.91 -13.23 -15.18
CA VAL A 3 -17.89 -13.54 -14.14
C VAL A 3 -18.50 -14.90 -14.42
N ASP A 4 -18.84 -15.64 -13.37
CA ASP A 4 -19.60 -16.87 -13.49
C ASP A 4 -21.07 -16.59 -13.83
N GLU A 5 -21.88 -17.64 -13.92
CA GLU A 5 -23.32 -17.56 -14.20
C GLU A 5 -24.12 -16.78 -13.14
N ASN A 6 -23.56 -16.59 -11.95
CA ASN A 6 -24.16 -15.84 -10.84
C ASN A 6 -23.66 -14.40 -10.75
N GLY A 7 -22.80 -13.96 -11.67
CA GLY A 7 -22.19 -12.63 -11.65
C GLY A 7 -21.04 -12.47 -10.65
N ALA A 8 -20.60 -13.55 -9.99
CA ALA A 8 -19.44 -13.57 -9.12
C ALA A 8 -18.14 -13.66 -9.94
N VAL A 9 -17.01 -13.29 -9.36
CA VAL A 9 -15.72 -13.40 -10.06
C VAL A 9 -15.41 -14.87 -10.35
N ALA A 10 -15.22 -15.21 -11.62
CA ALA A 10 -14.78 -16.55 -12.01
C ALA A 10 -13.28 -16.69 -11.71
N PHE A 11 -12.94 -17.52 -10.72
CA PHE A 11 -11.56 -17.80 -10.34
C PHE A 11 -10.90 -18.85 -11.24
N ASP A 12 -9.59 -18.73 -11.40
CA ASP A 12 -8.74 -19.72 -12.06
C ASP A 12 -7.65 -20.19 -11.09
N ASN A 13 -7.22 -21.44 -11.22
CA ASN A 13 -6.23 -22.05 -10.34
C ASN A 13 -4.86 -22.09 -11.04
N VAL A 14 -4.13 -20.99 -10.90
CA VAL A 14 -2.79 -20.82 -11.49
C VAL A 14 -1.74 -20.85 -10.39
N ASP A 15 -0.65 -21.59 -10.59
CA ASP A 15 0.49 -21.56 -9.68
C ASP A 15 1.24 -20.23 -9.83
N LEU A 16 1.23 -19.43 -8.76
CA LEU A 16 1.94 -18.16 -8.68
C LEU A 16 3.44 -18.30 -8.96
N CYS A 17 4.06 -19.45 -8.64
CA CYS A 17 5.47 -19.69 -8.97
C CYS A 17 5.70 -19.75 -10.48
N GLN A 18 4.80 -20.39 -11.24
CA GLN A 18 4.87 -20.42 -12.71
C GLN A 18 4.64 -19.04 -13.31
N THR A 19 3.68 -18.28 -12.76
CA THR A 19 3.49 -16.87 -13.16
C THR A 19 4.76 -16.05 -12.90
N TRP A 20 5.44 -16.27 -11.78
CA TRP A 20 6.68 -15.57 -11.46
C TRP A 20 7.81 -15.90 -12.43
N GLU A 21 7.96 -17.15 -12.87
CA GLU A 21 8.95 -17.53 -13.90
C GLU A 21 8.78 -16.74 -15.20
N VAL A 22 7.53 -16.52 -15.62
CA VAL A 22 7.24 -15.69 -16.80
C VAL A 22 7.61 -14.23 -16.56
N LEU A 23 7.40 -13.69 -15.35
CA LEU A 23 7.86 -12.33 -15.00
C LEU A 23 9.39 -12.23 -15.02
N GLU A 24 10.11 -13.26 -14.58
CA GLU A 24 11.57 -13.34 -14.66
C GLU A 24 12.04 -13.31 -16.13
N GLN A 25 11.37 -14.07 -17.01
CA GLN A 25 11.65 -14.04 -18.45
C GLN A 25 11.39 -12.67 -19.08
N CYS A 26 10.32 -11.97 -18.69
CA CYS A 26 10.05 -10.61 -19.14
C CYS A 26 11.18 -9.64 -18.76
N LYS A 27 11.80 -9.82 -17.58
CA LYS A 27 12.96 -9.04 -17.15
C LYS A 27 14.20 -9.38 -17.96
N ASP A 28 14.47 -10.67 -18.19
CA ASP A 28 15.60 -11.13 -19.02
C ASP A 28 15.50 -10.64 -20.47
N ALA A 29 14.30 -10.63 -21.03
CA ALA A 29 14.01 -10.10 -22.36
C ALA A 29 14.09 -8.57 -22.43
N GLY A 30 14.34 -7.88 -21.31
CA GLY A 30 14.46 -6.43 -21.24
C GLY A 30 13.14 -5.65 -21.37
N LEU A 31 11.99 -6.34 -21.34
CA LEU A 31 10.66 -5.73 -21.42
C LEU A 31 10.33 -4.91 -20.16
N VAL A 32 10.87 -5.33 -19.02
CA VAL A 32 10.71 -4.65 -17.74
C VAL A 32 12.07 -4.51 -17.04
N LYS A 33 12.27 -3.41 -16.32
CA LYS A 33 13.50 -3.18 -15.55
C LYS A 33 13.48 -3.91 -14.21
N SER A 34 12.32 -3.97 -13.56
CA SER A 34 12.10 -4.59 -12.26
C SER A 34 10.75 -5.29 -12.21
N ILE A 35 10.66 -6.32 -11.37
CA ILE A 35 9.43 -7.08 -11.13
C ILE A 35 9.13 -7.12 -9.63
N GLY A 36 7.84 -7.06 -9.29
CA GLY A 36 7.34 -7.02 -7.93
C GLY A 36 5.94 -7.62 -7.87
N VAL A 37 5.35 -7.63 -6.68
CA VAL A 37 4.00 -8.16 -6.45
C VAL A 37 3.09 -7.09 -5.86
N SER A 38 1.79 -7.37 -5.82
CA SER A 38 0.79 -6.52 -5.19
C SER A 38 -0.25 -7.37 -4.48
N ASN A 39 -0.72 -6.94 -3.31
CA ASN A 39 -1.68 -7.64 -2.44
C ASN A 39 -1.21 -8.99 -1.91
N PHE A 40 0.10 -9.22 -1.83
CA PHE A 40 0.63 -10.46 -1.27
C PHE A 40 0.72 -10.36 0.26
N ASN A 41 0.19 -11.36 0.95
CA ASN A 41 0.47 -11.57 2.37
C ASN A 41 1.87 -12.21 2.55
N ARG A 42 2.26 -12.48 3.80
CA ARG A 42 3.56 -13.09 4.10
C ARG A 42 3.73 -14.47 3.47
N GLU A 43 2.72 -15.33 3.55
CA GLU A 43 2.78 -16.71 3.05
C GLU A 43 2.99 -16.75 1.52
N LEU A 44 2.28 -15.88 0.80
CA LEU A 44 2.44 -15.75 -0.65
C LEU A 44 3.83 -15.22 -1.03
N LEU A 45 4.38 -14.27 -0.27
CA LEU A 45 5.77 -13.84 -0.47
C LEU A 45 6.76 -14.97 -0.18
N GLU A 46 6.58 -15.72 0.91
CA GLU A 46 7.43 -16.87 1.24
C GLU A 46 7.37 -17.95 0.17
N ARG A 47 6.19 -18.20 -0.42
CA ARG A 47 6.04 -19.12 -1.56
C ARG A 47 6.93 -18.73 -2.74
N ILE A 48 6.94 -17.46 -3.15
CA ILE A 48 7.82 -16.99 -4.23
C ILE A 48 9.29 -17.02 -3.80
N LEU A 49 9.61 -16.58 -2.58
CA LEU A 49 10.99 -16.52 -2.09
C LEU A 49 11.64 -17.90 -1.93
N ASN A 50 10.84 -18.94 -1.67
CA ASN A 50 11.30 -20.33 -1.52
C ASN A 50 11.16 -21.16 -2.80
N LYS A 51 10.72 -20.55 -3.90
CA LYS A 51 10.57 -21.21 -5.20
C LYS A 51 11.92 -21.82 -5.65
N PRO A 52 11.98 -23.10 -6.03
CA PRO A 52 13.18 -23.70 -6.60
C PRO A 52 13.65 -22.93 -7.84
N GLY A 53 14.96 -22.64 -7.92
CA GLY A 53 15.55 -21.91 -9.04
C GLY A 53 15.10 -20.46 -9.17
N LEU A 54 14.62 -19.82 -8.09
CA LEU A 54 14.30 -18.39 -8.08
C LEU A 54 15.49 -17.57 -8.60
N LYS A 55 15.28 -16.80 -9.67
CA LYS A 55 16.32 -15.99 -10.31
C LYS A 55 16.28 -14.54 -9.83
N TYR A 56 15.10 -13.95 -9.68
CA TYR A 56 14.91 -12.58 -9.23
C TYR A 56 13.85 -12.51 -8.12
N LYS A 57 14.25 -11.99 -6.94
CA LYS A 57 13.31 -11.69 -5.85
C LYS A 57 12.36 -10.56 -6.25
N PRO A 58 11.11 -10.53 -5.74
CA PRO A 58 10.25 -9.36 -5.88
C PRO A 58 10.92 -8.14 -5.26
N VAL A 59 11.05 -7.03 -6.01
CA VAL A 59 11.67 -5.80 -5.48
C VAL A 59 10.73 -5.02 -4.56
N CYS A 60 9.43 -5.23 -4.73
CA CYS A 60 8.41 -4.56 -3.94
C CYS A 60 7.18 -5.45 -3.73
N ASN A 61 6.42 -5.11 -2.69
CA ASN A 61 5.06 -5.57 -2.48
C ASN A 61 4.16 -4.35 -2.28
N GLN A 62 3.27 -4.11 -3.23
CA GLN A 62 2.31 -3.02 -3.16
C GLN A 62 1.06 -3.46 -2.40
N VAL A 63 0.74 -2.83 -1.27
CA VAL A 63 -0.41 -3.22 -0.41
C VAL A 63 -1.14 -2.01 0.14
N GLU A 64 -2.35 -2.22 0.64
CA GLU A 64 -3.08 -1.21 1.38
C GLU A 64 -2.28 -0.79 2.62
N PHE A 65 -2.06 0.52 2.76
CA PHE A 65 -1.34 1.10 3.88
C PHE A 65 -1.90 2.48 4.21
N HIS A 66 -2.29 2.68 5.46
CA HIS A 66 -2.72 3.96 6.03
C HIS A 66 -2.74 3.85 7.56
N PRO A 67 -2.91 4.95 8.32
CA PRO A 67 -2.89 4.88 9.79
C PRO A 67 -3.85 3.84 10.44
N TYR A 68 -5.02 3.57 9.85
CA TYR A 68 -5.90 2.49 10.34
C TYR A 68 -5.42 1.06 10.02
N LEU A 69 -4.45 0.90 9.10
CA LEU A 69 -3.83 -0.35 8.68
C LEU A 69 -2.32 -0.17 8.44
N THR A 70 -1.56 -0.28 9.51
CA THR A 70 -0.12 0.04 9.53
C THR A 70 0.79 -1.10 9.03
N GLN A 71 0.23 -2.28 8.75
CA GLN A 71 0.95 -3.42 8.16
C GLN A 71 2.24 -3.84 8.92
N ASN A 72 2.33 -3.61 10.24
CA ASN A 72 3.58 -3.75 11.00
C ASN A 72 4.32 -5.08 10.76
N GLY A 73 3.59 -6.20 10.82
CA GLY A 73 4.17 -7.53 10.60
C GLY A 73 4.69 -7.74 9.17
N LEU A 74 3.87 -7.38 8.17
CA LEU A 74 4.24 -7.49 6.76
C LEU A 74 5.39 -6.56 6.40
N GLN A 75 5.40 -5.33 6.94
CA GLN A 75 6.47 -4.38 6.73
C GLN A 75 7.80 -4.88 7.30
N LYS A 76 7.80 -5.43 8.53
CA LYS A 76 8.99 -6.02 9.14
C LYS A 76 9.52 -7.19 8.29
N PHE A 77 8.63 -8.04 7.80
CA PHE A 77 9.00 -9.15 6.92
C PHE A 77 9.58 -8.67 5.58
N CYS A 78 8.92 -7.72 4.90
CA CYS A 78 9.41 -7.19 3.64
C CYS A 78 10.80 -6.55 3.82
N ARG A 79 11.01 -5.78 4.90
CA ARG A 79 12.31 -5.19 5.23
C ARG A 79 13.40 -6.24 5.46
N SER A 80 13.11 -7.34 6.15
CA SER A 80 14.10 -8.41 6.37
C SER A 80 14.44 -9.22 5.12
N LYS A 81 13.70 -9.00 4.03
CA LYS A 81 13.90 -9.65 2.73
C LYS A 81 14.30 -8.66 1.63
N ASP A 82 14.64 -7.42 1.97
CA ASP A 82 14.96 -6.33 1.01
C ASP A 82 13.85 -6.07 -0.01
N ILE A 83 12.59 -6.23 0.41
CA ILE A 83 11.40 -5.94 -0.39
C ILE A 83 10.84 -4.58 0.05
N VAL A 84 10.69 -3.65 -0.88
CA VAL A 84 10.10 -2.34 -0.60
C VAL A 84 8.59 -2.48 -0.46
N LEU A 85 8.04 -2.02 0.66
CA LEU A 85 6.59 -1.89 0.79
C LEU A 85 6.14 -0.61 0.06
N VAL A 86 5.17 -0.75 -0.85
CA VAL A 86 4.57 0.36 -1.56
C VAL A 86 3.11 0.49 -1.10
N GLY A 87 2.75 1.61 -0.50
CA GLY A 87 1.42 1.81 0.10
C GLY A 87 0.44 2.42 -0.89
N TYR A 88 -0.65 1.71 -1.22
CA TYR A 88 -1.86 2.33 -1.78
C TYR A 88 -2.88 2.61 -0.68
N GLY A 89 -3.90 3.42 -0.98
CA GLY A 89 -4.95 3.73 0.00
C GLY A 89 -4.48 4.67 1.13
N VAL A 90 -3.30 5.28 0.99
CA VAL A 90 -2.67 6.21 1.95
C VAL A 90 -3.62 7.34 2.38
N LEU A 91 -4.55 7.74 1.50
CA LEU A 91 -5.53 8.80 1.75
C LEU A 91 -6.92 8.27 2.13
N GLY A 92 -7.06 6.97 2.40
CA GLY A 92 -8.33 6.30 2.68
C GLY A 92 -9.26 6.16 1.48
N SER A 93 -8.69 6.12 0.26
CA SER A 93 -9.40 5.86 -0.99
C SER A 93 -10.70 6.66 -1.22
N PRO A 94 -10.70 8.00 -1.10
CA PRO A 94 -11.92 8.82 -1.15
C PRO A 94 -12.66 8.77 -2.51
N GLY A 95 -12.00 8.30 -3.57
CA GLY A 95 -12.59 8.17 -4.91
C GLY A 95 -12.85 6.73 -5.36
N ALA A 96 -12.83 5.75 -4.44
CA ALA A 96 -13.01 4.33 -4.78
C ALA A 96 -14.47 3.91 -5.01
N GLY A 97 -15.45 4.79 -4.76
CA GLY A 97 -16.88 4.46 -4.94
C GLY A 97 -17.26 3.17 -4.22
N ASN A 98 -18.07 2.33 -4.87
CA ASN A 98 -18.58 1.08 -4.30
C ASN A 98 -17.50 -0.01 -4.05
N TRP A 99 -16.28 0.19 -4.53
CA TRP A 99 -15.17 -0.74 -4.27
C TRP A 99 -14.57 -0.60 -2.87
N LYS A 100 -14.94 0.47 -2.16
CA LYS A 100 -14.54 0.74 -0.78
C LYS A 100 -15.72 0.46 0.14
N ASP A 101 -15.45 -0.11 1.32
CA ASP A 101 -16.43 -0.18 2.40
C ASP A 101 -16.85 1.24 2.84
N GLN A 102 -18.13 1.58 2.57
CA GLN A 102 -18.70 2.88 2.90
C GLN A 102 -18.95 3.07 4.40
N GLY A 103 -18.95 1.99 5.19
CA GLY A 103 -19.08 2.05 6.64
C GLY A 103 -17.81 2.52 7.35
N VAL A 104 -16.69 2.65 6.63
CA VAL A 104 -15.41 3.00 7.23
C VAL A 104 -15.18 4.51 7.23
N PRO A 105 -14.87 5.12 8.38
CA PRO A 105 -14.58 6.55 8.47
C PRO A 105 -13.36 6.94 7.62
N SER A 106 -13.40 8.14 7.06
CA SER A 106 -12.25 8.70 6.34
C SER A 106 -11.11 9.00 7.30
N ILE A 107 -9.92 8.45 7.03
CA ILE A 107 -8.73 8.74 7.84
C ILE A 107 -8.35 10.23 7.79
N LEU A 108 -8.67 10.93 6.70
CA LEU A 108 -8.40 12.36 6.55
C LEU A 108 -9.28 13.25 7.44
N GLN A 109 -10.37 12.69 7.99
CA GLN A 109 -11.24 13.37 8.95
C GLN A 109 -10.92 12.98 10.40
N ASN A 110 -9.90 12.14 10.63
CA ASN A 110 -9.50 11.76 11.97
C ASN A 110 -8.95 12.98 12.73
N PRO A 111 -9.44 13.27 13.95
CA PRO A 111 -9.00 14.44 14.73
C PRO A 111 -7.49 14.52 14.96
N ILE A 112 -6.80 13.37 15.09
CA ILE A 112 -5.35 13.30 15.31
C ILE A 112 -4.61 13.84 14.07
N LEU A 113 -4.96 13.35 12.86
CA LEU A 113 -4.34 13.84 11.63
C LEU A 113 -4.63 15.32 11.38
N ILE A 114 -5.83 15.80 11.74
CA ILE A 114 -6.20 17.22 11.64
C ILE A 114 -5.38 18.06 12.62
N SER A 115 -5.25 17.61 13.88
CA SER A 115 -4.50 18.31 14.92
C SER A 115 -3.02 18.41 14.56
N ILE A 116 -2.41 17.30 14.15
CA ILE A 116 -1.02 17.25 13.67
C ILE A 116 -0.86 18.13 12.42
N GLY A 117 -1.81 18.10 11.49
CA GLY A 117 -1.80 18.99 10.33
C GLY A 117 -1.71 20.45 10.73
N LYS A 118 -2.57 20.90 11.67
CA LYS A 118 -2.53 22.27 12.20
C LYS A 118 -1.19 22.60 12.84
N LYS A 119 -0.63 21.71 13.66
CA LYS A 119 0.68 21.88 14.31
C LYS A 119 1.80 22.20 13.30
N TYR A 120 1.78 21.54 12.14
CA TYR A 120 2.79 21.70 11.09
C TYR A 120 2.40 22.69 9.98
N GLN A 121 1.23 23.33 10.07
CA GLN A 121 0.65 24.15 8.99
C GLN A 121 0.53 23.35 7.67
N LYS A 122 0.13 22.07 7.80
CA LYS A 122 -0.07 21.11 6.71
C LYS A 122 -1.48 20.55 6.73
N SER A 123 -1.91 20.01 5.60
CA SER A 123 -3.17 19.28 5.50
C SER A 123 -3.08 17.87 6.09
N PRO A 124 -4.19 17.26 6.52
CA PRO A 124 -4.25 15.83 6.89
C PRO A 124 -3.71 14.90 5.80
N VAL A 125 -3.88 15.29 4.52
CA VAL A 125 -3.35 14.56 3.36
C VAL A 125 -1.82 14.51 3.40
N GLN A 126 -1.17 15.66 3.58
CA GLN A 126 0.28 15.75 3.68
C GLN A 126 0.81 15.00 4.91
N VAL A 127 0.11 15.07 6.05
CA VAL A 127 0.45 14.28 7.25
C VAL A 127 0.41 12.79 6.96
N SER A 128 -0.65 12.28 6.31
CA SER A 128 -0.76 10.84 5.98
C SER A 128 0.34 10.37 5.02
N ILE A 129 0.66 11.18 4.01
CA ILE A 129 1.77 10.91 3.09
C ILE A 129 3.09 10.90 3.85
N ARG A 130 3.35 11.91 4.67
CA ARG A 130 4.61 12.05 5.39
C ARG A 130 4.81 10.92 6.40
N TYR A 131 3.77 10.56 7.13
CA TYR A 131 3.75 9.40 8.02
C TYR A 131 4.17 8.13 7.28
N THR A 132 3.54 7.85 6.13
CA THR A 132 3.85 6.69 5.29
C THR A 132 5.32 6.67 4.87
N MET A 133 5.85 7.81 4.43
CA MET A 133 7.26 7.93 4.03
C MET A 133 8.22 7.74 5.21
N GLN A 134 7.94 8.34 6.37
CA GLN A 134 8.79 8.23 7.56
C GLN A 134 8.80 6.82 8.14
N ARG A 135 7.73 6.04 7.92
CA ARG A 135 7.71 4.60 8.21
C ARG A 135 8.64 3.80 7.29
N GLY A 136 9.14 4.39 6.20
CA GLY A 136 9.92 3.70 5.16
C GLY A 136 9.06 2.95 4.17
N VAL A 137 7.82 3.40 3.94
CA VAL A 137 6.90 2.88 2.91
C VAL A 137 6.83 3.90 1.78
N VAL A 138 6.84 3.45 0.53
CA VAL A 138 6.69 4.33 -0.63
C VAL A 138 5.20 4.62 -0.84
N PRO A 139 4.71 5.85 -0.63
CA PRO A 139 3.29 6.16 -0.80
C PRO A 139 2.94 6.31 -2.28
N ILE A 140 1.79 5.76 -2.68
CA ILE A 140 1.11 6.10 -3.93
C ILE A 140 -0.16 6.87 -3.60
N VAL A 141 -0.24 8.11 -4.10
CA VAL A 141 -1.40 8.97 -3.95
C VAL A 141 -1.91 9.43 -5.30
N LYS A 142 -3.23 9.55 -5.41
CA LYS A 142 -3.91 9.96 -6.64
C LYS A 142 -4.64 11.29 -6.43
N SER A 143 -4.46 12.22 -7.37
CA SER A 143 -5.26 13.44 -7.48
C SER A 143 -5.37 13.83 -8.95
N PHE A 144 -6.54 14.34 -9.35
CA PHE A 144 -6.75 14.96 -10.65
C PHE A 144 -6.72 16.49 -10.59
N SER A 145 -6.56 17.08 -9.40
CA SER A 145 -6.42 18.53 -9.22
C SER A 145 -4.93 18.90 -9.27
N PRO A 146 -4.50 19.77 -10.20
CA PRO A 146 -3.13 20.27 -10.26
C PRO A 146 -2.66 20.90 -8.95
N GLU A 147 -3.56 21.60 -8.26
CA GLU A 147 -3.24 22.23 -6.97
C GLU A 147 -2.94 21.20 -5.89
N ARG A 148 -3.81 20.19 -5.73
CA ARG A 148 -3.55 19.09 -4.79
C ARG A 148 -2.31 18.28 -5.17
N LEU A 149 -2.00 18.14 -6.45
CA LEU A 149 -0.75 17.49 -6.88
C LEU A 149 0.46 18.26 -6.35
N ARG A 150 0.51 19.59 -6.52
CA ARG A 150 1.59 20.42 -5.97
C ARG A 150 1.67 20.31 -4.45
N GLN A 151 0.54 20.39 -3.76
CA GLN A 151 0.48 20.26 -2.29
C GLN A 151 0.98 18.89 -1.80
N ASN A 152 0.64 17.80 -2.51
CA ASN A 152 1.12 16.45 -2.17
C ASN A 152 2.64 16.31 -2.26
N PHE A 153 3.31 17.12 -3.09
CA PHE A 153 4.78 17.14 -3.18
C PHE A 153 5.43 17.99 -2.08
N GLN A 154 4.69 18.87 -1.39
CA GLN A 154 5.19 19.63 -0.22
C GLN A 154 5.19 18.77 1.06
N VAL A 155 5.60 17.51 0.94
CA VAL A 155 5.76 16.54 2.02
C VAL A 155 7.23 16.30 2.39
N PHE A 156 8.14 16.93 1.65
CA PHE A 156 9.58 16.85 1.90
C PHE A 156 10.10 17.99 2.77
N ASP A 157 9.30 19.05 2.98
CA ASP A 157 9.69 20.28 3.70
C ASP A 157 9.32 20.27 5.19
N PHE A 158 8.77 19.16 5.72
CA PHE A 158 8.49 18.98 7.14
C PHE A 158 8.78 17.56 7.61
N HIS A 159 8.87 17.36 8.93
CA HIS A 159 9.11 16.07 9.56
C HIS A 159 8.23 15.92 10.81
N LEU A 160 7.51 14.81 10.89
CA LEU A 160 6.71 14.43 12.05
C LEU A 160 7.64 13.99 13.19
N SER A 161 7.40 14.51 14.38
CA SER A 161 8.18 14.11 15.56
C SER A 161 7.93 12.65 15.94
N PRO A 162 8.83 12.00 16.71
CA PRO A 162 8.59 10.66 17.24
C PRO A 162 7.26 10.54 18.00
N GLU A 163 6.85 11.59 18.72
CA GLU A 163 5.60 11.66 19.46
C GLU A 163 4.39 11.65 18.52
N ASP A 164 4.42 12.48 17.46
CA ASP A 164 3.34 12.51 16.46
C ASP A 164 3.26 11.18 15.69
N MET A 165 4.41 10.59 15.34
CA MET A 165 4.46 9.27 14.69
C MET A 165 3.82 8.19 15.58
N LYS A 166 4.10 8.22 16.90
CA LYS A 166 3.52 7.30 17.87
C LYS A 166 2.01 7.52 18.04
N GLU A 167 1.55 8.76 18.00
CA GLU A 167 0.12 9.10 18.07
C GLU A 167 -0.63 8.55 16.85
N ILE A 168 -0.06 8.71 15.64
CA ILE A 168 -0.63 8.15 14.41
C ILE A 168 -0.57 6.62 14.41
N ASP A 169 0.51 6.01 14.91
CA ASP A 169 0.62 4.54 15.04
C ASP A 169 -0.48 3.97 15.95
N GLY A 170 -0.89 4.72 16.98
CA GLY A 170 -1.99 4.38 17.88
C GLY A 170 -3.37 4.31 17.20
N LEU A 171 -3.51 4.82 15.97
CA LEU A 171 -4.75 4.72 15.19
C LEU A 171 -4.95 3.33 14.57
N ASN A 172 -3.96 2.43 14.60
CA ASN A 172 -4.07 1.15 13.94
C ASN A 172 -5.22 0.31 14.50
N GLN A 173 -6.13 -0.10 13.62
CA GLN A 173 -7.30 -0.94 13.96
C GLN A 173 -7.34 -2.22 13.13
N ASN A 174 -6.30 -2.51 12.34
CA ASN A 174 -6.28 -3.56 11.32
C ASN A 174 -7.45 -3.46 10.34
N LEU A 175 -7.90 -2.22 10.10
CA LEU A 175 -9.09 -1.95 9.31
C LEU A 175 -8.71 -1.80 7.85
N ARG A 176 -9.39 -2.52 6.96
CA ARG A 176 -9.21 -2.40 5.50
C ARG A 176 -10.36 -1.60 4.87
N TYR A 177 -10.06 -0.70 3.96
CA TYR A 177 -11.06 -0.08 3.09
C TYR A 177 -11.49 -1.01 1.95
N TRP A 178 -10.60 -1.90 1.51
CA TRP A 178 -10.88 -2.87 0.46
C TRP A 178 -11.14 -4.24 1.08
N LYS A 179 -12.36 -4.75 0.89
CA LYS A 179 -12.70 -6.13 1.23
C LYS A 179 -12.41 -7.00 0.02
N TYR A 180 -11.59 -8.01 0.20
CA TYR A 180 -11.49 -9.11 -0.74
C TYR A 180 -12.50 -10.14 -0.28
N GLU A 181 -13.71 -10.07 -0.84
CA GLU A 181 -14.68 -11.15 -0.70
C GLU A 181 -14.16 -12.33 -1.52
N VAL A 182 -13.92 -13.45 -0.84
CA VAL A 182 -13.64 -14.75 -1.45
C VAL A 182 -14.88 -15.61 -1.24
#